data_AF-A0AAW8L5N9-F1
#
_entry.id   AF-A0AAW8L5N9-F1
#
_cell.length_a   1.000
_cell.length_b   1.000
_cell.length_c   1.000
_cell.angle_alpha   90.00
_cell.angle_beta   90.00
_cell.angle_gamma   90.00
#
_symmetry.space_group_name_H-M   'P 1'
#
loop_
_entity.id
_entity.type
_entity.pdbx_description
1 polymer ?
#
loop_
_entity_poly.entity_id
_entity_poly.type
_entity_poly.pdbx_seq_one_letter_code
_entity_poly.pdbx_strand_id
1 'polypeptide(L)' 'QADMPKPEPKAGEVRIKTIMSPIHNHDVWTVRGSYGYKPTLPAIGGSEAVGVVDALGDGVTHLQVGQRIAVAAVHGSWA' A
#
# COMPACT_ATOMS: atom_id res chain seq x y z
N GLN A 1 17.11 0.57 -4.09
CA GLN A 1 15.93 1.24 -3.51
C GLN A 1 16.08 2.71 -3.84
N ALA A 2 15.16 3.31 -4.59
CA ALA A 2 15.21 4.74 -4.86
C ALA A 2 14.72 5.50 -3.63
N ASP A 3 15.31 6.66 -3.32
CA ASP A 3 14.78 7.55 -2.29
C ASP A 3 13.45 8.14 -2.78
N MET A 4 12.35 7.52 -2.36
CA MET A 4 11.00 8.02 -2.58
C MET A 4 10.58 8.86 -1.37
N PRO A 5 9.99 10.04 -1.56
CA PRO A 5 9.48 10.83 -0.45
C PRO A 5 8.41 10.03 0.30
N LYS A 6 8.43 10.13 1.63
CA LYS A 6 7.41 9.51 2.47
C LYS A 6 6.04 10.13 2.12
N PRO A 7 5.04 9.34 1.71
CA PRO A 7 3.73 9.90 1.39
C PRO A 7 3.06 10.40 2.66
N GLU A 8 2.27 11.47 2.59
CA GLU A 8 1.40 11.90 3.69
C GLU A 8 -0.04 11.48 3.41
N PRO A 9 -0.77 10.91 4.40
CA PRO A 9 -2.14 10.46 4.19
C PRO A 9 -3.10 11.63 4.00
N LYS A 10 -4.04 11.51 3.05
CA LYS A 10 -5.11 12.50 2.85
C LYS A 10 -6.26 12.27 3.83
N ALA A 11 -7.24 13.18 3.82
CA ALA A 11 -8.47 13.00 4.59
C ALA A 11 -9.11 11.63 4.33
N GLY A 12 -9.43 10.90 5.41
CA GLY A 12 -9.97 9.54 5.36
C GLY A 12 -8.95 8.42 5.08
N GLU A 13 -7.69 8.74 4.83
CA GLU A 13 -6.62 7.75 4.61
C GLU A 13 -5.78 7.52 5.88
N VAL A 14 -5.09 6.40 5.92
CA VAL A 14 -4.03 6.13 6.90
C VAL A 14 -2.75 5.75 6.17
N ARG A 15 -1.60 6.08 6.76
CA ARG A 15 -0.32 5.58 6.28
C ARG A 15 0.08 4.37 7.10
N ILE A 16 0.53 3.33 6.39
CA ILE A 16 0.92 2.07 6.97
C ILE A 16 2.44 1.95 6.81
N LYS A 17 3.13 1.73 7.93
CA LYS A 17 4.49 1.19 7.91
C LYS A 17 4.39 -0.30 7.62
N THR A 18 4.64 -0.67 6.37
CA THR A 18 4.64 -2.07 5.92
C THR A 18 5.64 -2.90 6.72
N ILE A 19 5.22 -4.08 7.17
CA ILE A 19 6.10 -5.08 7.78
C ILE A 19 6.39 -6.19 6.77
N MET A 20 5.34 -6.70 6.12
CA MET A 20 5.43 -7.72 5.07
C MET A 20 4.37 -7.47 4.02
N SER A 21 4.66 -7.86 2.78
CA SER A 21 3.71 -7.90 1.69
C SER A 21 3.88 -9.22 0.92
N PRO A 22 2.81 -10.01 0.74
CA PRO A 22 2.86 -11.22 -0.06
C PRO A 22 2.98 -10.91 -1.55
N ILE A 23 3.41 -11.92 -2.31
CA ILE A 23 3.40 -11.91 -3.77
C ILE A 23 2.44 -12.99 -4.23
N HIS A 24 1.43 -12.61 -5.00
CA HIS A 24 0.48 -13.52 -5.61
C HIS A 24 0.74 -13.68 -7.10
N ASN A 25 0.12 -14.71 -7.70
CA ASN A 25 0.18 -14.92 -9.14
C ASN A 25 -0.34 -13.71 -9.93
N HIS A 26 -1.43 -13.07 -9.49
CA HIS A 26 -2.00 -11.92 -10.20
C HIS A 26 -1.06 -10.71 -10.19
N ASP A 27 -0.29 -10.48 -9.13
CA ASP A 27 0.68 -9.39 -9.07
C ASP A 27 1.71 -9.51 -10.19
N VAL A 28 2.20 -10.73 -10.43
CA VAL A 28 3.15 -11.02 -11.52
C VAL A 28 2.55 -10.75 -12.89
N TRP A 29 1.28 -11.13 -13.10
CA TRP A 29 0.59 -10.86 -14.36
C TRP A 29 0.29 -9.37 -14.57
N THR A 30 0.03 -8.62 -13.50
CA THR A 30 -0.12 -7.16 -13.51
C THR A 30 1.20 -6.47 -13.84
N VAL A 31 2.32 -6.90 -13.24
CA VAL A 31 3.67 -6.38 -13.58
C VAL A 31 4.02 -6.63 -15.04
N ARG A 32 3.57 -7.76 -15.62
CA ARG A 32 3.70 -8.05 -17.06
C ARG A 32 2.75 -7.23 -17.96
N GLY A 33 1.87 -6.41 -17.38
CA GLY A 33 0.89 -5.60 -18.12
C GLY A 33 -0.22 -6.41 -18.80
N SER A 34 -0.41 -7.67 -18.41
CA SER A 34 -1.28 -8.63 -19.10
C SER A 34 -2.56 -8.97 -18.34
N TYR A 35 -2.74 -8.46 -17.11
CA TYR A 35 -3.90 -8.77 -16.26
C TYR A 35 -4.25 -7.63 -15.31
N GLY A 36 -5.55 -7.46 -15.04
CA GLY A 36 -6.06 -6.55 -14.02
C GLY A 36 -5.76 -5.08 -14.32
N TYR A 37 -5.41 -4.35 -13.27
CA TYR A 37 -4.99 -2.94 -13.33
C TYR A 37 -3.66 -2.79 -14.09
N LYS A 38 -3.56 -1.78 -14.95
CA LYS A 38 -2.35 -1.45 -15.72
C LYS A 38 -1.87 -0.05 -15.34
N PRO A 39 -0.96 0.10 -14.36
CA PRO A 39 -0.48 1.41 -13.95
C PRO A 39 0.33 2.07 -15.07
N THR A 40 0.34 3.40 -15.07
CA THR A 40 1.35 4.15 -15.84
C THR A 40 2.71 3.93 -15.18
N LEU A 41 3.72 3.53 -15.97
CA LEU A 41 5.05 3.24 -15.47
C LEU A 41 5.91 4.53 -15.38
N PRO A 42 6.84 4.63 -14.41
CA PRO A 42 7.16 3.64 -13.37
C PRO A 42 6.10 3.58 -12.25
N ALA A 43 5.84 2.38 -11.72
CA ALA A 43 4.85 2.15 -10.68
C ALA A 43 5.31 1.11 -9.64
N ILE A 44 4.74 1.17 -8.44
CA ILE A 44 4.97 0.20 -7.36
C ILE A 44 3.92 -0.92 -7.48
N GLY A 45 4.36 -2.17 -7.39
CA GLY A 45 3.50 -3.36 -7.43
C GLY A 45 2.91 -3.77 -6.08
N GLY A 46 2.19 -4.89 -6.08
CA GLY A 46 1.61 -5.50 -4.88
C GLY A 46 0.19 -5.04 -4.58
N SER A 47 -0.60 -5.97 -4.04
CA SER A 47 -2.02 -5.76 -3.72
C SER A 47 -2.40 -5.92 -2.26
N GLU A 48 -1.50 -6.41 -1.41
CA GLU A 48 -1.78 -6.70 0.00
C GLU A 48 -0.57 -6.37 0.89
N ALA A 49 -0.81 -6.08 2.16
CA ALA A 49 0.24 -5.90 3.14
C ALA A 49 -0.26 -6.13 4.57
N VAL A 50 0.66 -6.43 5.47
CA VAL A 50 0.48 -6.31 6.90
C VAL A 50 1.49 -5.29 7.45
N GLY A 51 1.03 -4.46 8.37
CA GLY A 51 1.85 -3.40 8.92
C GLY A 51 1.27 -2.77 10.16
N VAL A 52 1.77 -1.57 10.44
CA VAL A 52 1.31 -0.74 11.56
C VAL A 52 0.92 0.64 11.04
N VAL A 53 -0.20 1.18 11.50
CA VAL A 53 -0.60 2.55 11.20
C VAL A 53 0.42 3.51 11.82
N ASP A 54 1.08 4.35 11.00
CA ASP A 54 2.12 5.28 11.46
C ASP A 54 1.72 6.76 11.30
N ALA A 55 0.64 7.05 10.57
CA ALA A 55 -0.02 8.36 10.53
C ALA A 55 -1.49 8.23 10.12
N LEU A 56 -2.30 9.18 10.58
CA LEU A 56 -3.71 9.32 10.25
C LEU A 56 -3.90 10.59 9.42
N GLY A 57 -4.71 10.51 8.38
CA GLY A 57 -5.23 11.69 7.71
C GLY A 57 -6.45 12.27 8.41
N ASP A 58 -6.83 13.47 8.01
CA ASP A 58 -7.94 14.21 8.62
C ASP A 58 -9.25 13.39 8.61
N GLY A 59 -9.97 13.43 9.73
CA GLY A 59 -11.28 12.76 9.86
C GLY A 59 -11.23 11.25 10.13
N VAL A 60 -10.05 10.62 10.20
CA VAL A 60 -9.95 9.21 10.63
C VAL A 60 -10.06 9.13 12.15
N THR A 61 -11.21 8.62 12.63
CA THR A 61 -11.53 8.52 14.07
C THR A 61 -11.63 7.08 14.59
N HIS A 62 -11.64 6.10 13.69
CA HIS A 62 -11.90 4.69 14.00
C HIS A 62 -10.61 3.83 14.02
N LEU A 63 -9.45 4.44 13.74
CA LEU A 63 -8.12 3.82 13.76
C LEU A 63 -7.16 4.69 14.57
N GLN A 64 -6.07 4.11 15.04
CA GLN A 64 -5.06 4.81 15.84
C GLN A 64 -3.64 4.49 15.37
N VAL A 65 -2.73 5.44 15.54
CA VAL A 65 -1.29 5.21 15.34
C VAL A 65 -0.82 4.10 16.27
N GLY A 66 0.01 3.19 15.76
CA GLY A 66 0.47 1.99 16.47
C GLY A 66 -0.42 0.77 16.29
N GLN A 67 -1.61 0.91 15.69
CA GLN A 67 -2.50 -0.22 15.42
C GLN A 67 -1.92 -1.15 14.33
N ARG A 68 -1.92 -2.46 14.62
CA ARG A 68 -1.61 -3.49 13.61
C ARG A 68 -2.78 -3.63 12.64
N ILE A 69 -2.48 -3.65 11.35
CA ILE A 69 -3.49 -3.71 10.30
C ILE A 69 -3.04 -4.64 9.17
N ALA A 70 -4.00 -5.34 8.59
CA ALA A 70 -3.85 -6.05 7.32
C ALA A 70 -4.73 -5.36 6.28
N VAL A 71 -4.20 -5.18 5.07
CA VAL A 71 -4.91 -4.57 3.95
C VAL A 71 -4.83 -5.48 2.74
N ALA A 72 -5.93 -5.54 2.01
CA ALA A 72 -6.05 -6.27 0.75
C ALA A 72 -6.76 -5.38 -0.27
N ALA A 73 -6.66 -5.76 -1.55
CA ALA A 73 -7.21 -4.99 -2.68
C ALA A 73 -6.69 -3.54 -2.75
N VAL A 74 -5.44 -3.30 -2.33
CA VAL A 74 -4.74 -2.01 -2.47
C VAL A 74 -3.81 -2.02 -3.68
N HIS A 75 -3.13 -0.90 -3.93
CA HIS A 75 -2.09 -0.80 -4.95
C HIS A 75 -0.79 -0.28 -4.34
N GLY A 76 0.34 -0.76 -4.83
CA GLY A 76 1.65 -0.26 -4.42
C GLY A 76 2.10 -0.72 -3.04
N SER A 77 1.66 -1.90 -2.60
CA SER A 77 1.97 -2.42 -1.27
C SER A 77 3.39 -2.97 -1.11
N TRP A 78 4.16 -3.11 -2.20
CA TRP A 78 5.58 -3.45 -2.18
C TRP A 78 6.46 -2.21 -1.91
N ALA A 79 6.09 -1.43 -0.89
CA ALA A 79 6.69 -0.16 -0.49
C ALA A 79 7.13 -0.16 0.99
#